data_AF-A0A6J0SSK7-F1
#
_entry.id   AF-A0A6J0SSK7-F1
#
_cell.length_a   1.000
_cell.length_b   1.000
_cell.length_c   1.000
_cell.angle_alpha   90.00
_cell.angle_beta   90.00
_cell.angle_gamma   90.00
#
_symmetry.space_group_name_H-M   'P 1'
#
loop_
_entity.id
_entity.type
_entity.pdbx_description
1 polymer ?
#
loop_
_entity_poly.entity_id
_entity_poly.type
_entity_poly.pdbx_seq_one_letter_code
_entity_poly.pdbx_strand_id
1 'polypeptide(L)'
;MEEAGPKETFDDTQRLRAAVHYTVACLCEDVAQDKETQFSKQAIAAISEITFRQCEMFAKDLEMFARHAKRSTINVEDVKLLARRSSSLLCYITQKSEELTINNLEQKEKKKKKSVSKKGRSVSEEQAEPVGTENEDSNMG
;
A
#
# COMPACT_ATOMS: atom_id res chain seq x y z
N MET A 1 -7.57 -41.93 -6.36
CA MET A 1 -7.67 -40.57 -5.78
C MET A 1 -6.43 -39.83 -6.25
N GLU A 2 -6.60 -39.00 -7.27
CA GLU A 2 -5.52 -38.18 -7.84
C GLU A 2 -5.56 -36.85 -7.09
N GLU A 3 -4.57 -36.62 -6.23
CA GLU A 3 -4.40 -35.34 -5.54
C GLU A 3 -3.99 -34.28 -6.56
N ALA A 4 -4.86 -33.30 -6.78
CA ALA A 4 -4.57 -32.11 -7.57
C ALA A 4 -3.55 -31.23 -6.82
N GLY A 5 -2.27 -31.37 -7.15
CA GLY A 5 -1.18 -30.48 -6.75
C GLY A 5 -1.28 -29.06 -7.36
N PRO A 6 -0.43 -28.12 -6.91
CA PRO A 6 -0.73 -26.69 -6.70
C PRO A 6 -0.82 -25.88 -8.01
N LYS A 7 -2.04 -25.54 -8.44
CA LYS A 7 -2.26 -24.58 -9.54
C LYS A 7 -2.34 -23.12 -9.06
N GLU A 8 -2.75 -22.87 -7.83
CA GLU A 8 -2.99 -21.51 -7.30
C GLU A 8 -1.69 -20.72 -7.06
N THR A 9 -0.63 -21.37 -6.55
CA THR A 9 0.63 -20.68 -6.19
C THR A 9 1.41 -20.17 -7.40
N PHE A 10 1.32 -20.89 -8.53
CA PHE A 10 2.01 -20.52 -9.76
C PHE A 10 1.39 -19.27 -10.39
N ASP A 11 0.05 -19.20 -10.43
CA ASP A 11 -0.66 -18.06 -11.01
C ASP A 11 -0.40 -16.76 -10.21
N ASP A 12 -0.46 -16.83 -8.89
CA ASP A 12 -0.16 -15.68 -8.04
C ASP A 12 1.28 -15.19 -8.16
N THR A 13 2.24 -16.11 -8.29
CA THR A 13 3.65 -15.75 -8.50
C THR A 13 3.83 -15.02 -9.84
N GLN A 14 3.16 -15.46 -10.90
CA GLN A 14 3.22 -14.79 -12.21
C GLN A 14 2.57 -13.40 -12.15
N ARG A 15 1.43 -13.26 -11.46
CA ARG A 15 0.80 -11.96 -11.24
C ARG A 15 1.71 -10.98 -10.50
N LEU A 16 2.38 -11.43 -9.44
CA LEU A 16 3.35 -10.59 -8.70
C LEU A 16 4.55 -10.21 -9.56
N ARG A 17 5.10 -11.16 -10.33
CA ARG A 17 6.20 -10.89 -11.28
C ARG A 17 5.80 -9.85 -12.33
N ALA A 18 4.60 -9.96 -12.89
CA ALA A 18 4.08 -8.99 -13.85
C ALA A 18 3.91 -7.59 -13.22
N ALA A 19 3.39 -7.50 -12.00
CA ALA A 19 3.27 -6.24 -11.27
C ALA A 19 4.65 -5.59 -11.01
N VAL A 20 5.63 -6.38 -10.56
CA VAL A 20 7.01 -5.91 -10.37
C VAL A 20 7.62 -5.46 -11.70
N HIS A 21 7.44 -6.21 -12.78
CA HIS A 21 7.93 -5.83 -14.10
C HIS A 21 7.36 -4.49 -14.57
N TYR A 22 6.06 -4.28 -14.41
CA TYR A 22 5.41 -3.02 -14.76
C TYR A 22 6.03 -1.84 -13.99
N THR A 23 6.14 -1.94 -12.67
CA THR A 23 6.72 -0.86 -11.86
C THR A 23 8.20 -0.64 -12.18
N VAL A 24 8.97 -1.70 -12.41
CA VAL A 24 10.37 -1.59 -12.82
C VAL A 24 10.49 -0.89 -14.18
N ALA A 25 9.62 -1.21 -15.13
CA ALA A 25 9.60 -0.53 -16.43
C ALA A 25 9.34 0.97 -16.28
N CYS A 26 8.38 1.38 -15.44
CA CYS A 26 8.14 2.80 -15.15
C CYS A 26 9.36 3.49 -14.54
N LEU A 27 10.00 2.87 -13.54
CA LEU A 27 11.21 3.45 -12.92
C LEU A 27 12.39 3.51 -13.90
N CYS A 28 12.54 2.51 -14.77
CA CYS A 28 13.54 2.52 -15.83
C CYS A 28 13.29 3.64 -16.85
N GLU A 29 12.04 3.96 -17.15
CA GLU A 29 11.68 5.08 -18.03
C GLU A 29 12.08 6.43 -17.40
N ASP A 30 11.75 6.64 -16.13
CA ASP A 30 12.14 7.86 -15.39
C ASP A 30 13.67 8.03 -15.41
N VAL A 31 14.41 6.95 -15.14
CA VAL A 31 15.88 6.96 -15.18
C VAL A 31 16.43 7.15 -16.60
N ALA A 32 15.79 6.56 -17.61
CA ALA A 32 16.18 6.71 -19.02
C ALA A 32 16.06 8.16 -19.47
N GLN A 33 14.96 8.83 -19.09
CA GLN A 33 14.74 10.24 -19.35
C GLN A 33 15.77 11.12 -18.63
N ASP A 34 15.97 10.91 -17.33
CA ASP A 34 16.91 11.69 -16.51
C ASP A 34 18.37 11.56 -16.97
N LYS A 35 18.73 10.45 -17.61
CA LYS A 35 20.08 10.14 -18.07
C LYS A 35 20.25 10.24 -19.58
N GLU A 36 19.21 10.66 -20.31
CA GLU A 36 19.19 10.73 -21.78
C GLU A 36 19.70 9.43 -22.44
N THR A 37 19.28 8.29 -21.90
CA THR A 37 19.68 6.95 -22.35
C THR A 37 18.46 6.08 -22.63
N GLN A 38 18.67 4.83 -23.06
CA GLN A 38 17.60 3.88 -23.35
C GLN A 38 17.91 2.51 -22.74
N PHE A 39 16.90 1.85 -22.17
CA PHE A 39 17.01 0.47 -21.72
C PHE A 39 16.38 -0.48 -22.74
N SER A 40 17.05 -1.60 -23.03
CA SER A 40 16.44 -2.66 -23.83
C SER A 40 15.37 -3.40 -23.03
N LYS A 41 14.41 -4.02 -23.72
CA LYS A 41 13.37 -4.84 -23.08
C LYS A 41 13.98 -5.97 -22.24
N GLN A 42 15.09 -6.54 -22.70
CA GLN A 42 15.82 -7.60 -22.01
C GLN A 42 16.49 -7.08 -20.73
N ALA A 43 17.04 -5.85 -20.75
CA ALA A 43 17.61 -5.23 -19.56
C ALA A 43 16.53 -4.97 -18.50
N ILE A 44 15.38 -4.42 -18.89
CA ILE A 44 14.23 -4.20 -17.99
C ILE A 44 13.74 -5.52 -17.39
N ALA A 45 13.60 -6.57 -18.22
CA ALA A 45 13.22 -7.90 -17.76
C ALA A 45 14.23 -8.49 -16.77
N ALA A 46 15.53 -8.32 -17.02
CA ALA A 46 16.59 -8.78 -16.12
C ALA A 46 16.56 -8.03 -14.77
N ILE A 47 16.40 -6.70 -14.79
CA ILE A 47 16.26 -5.88 -13.56
C ILE A 47 15.01 -6.30 -12.78
N SER A 48 13.90 -6.56 -13.47
CA SER A 48 12.67 -7.05 -12.85
C SER A 48 12.88 -8.40 -12.15
N GLU A 49 13.55 -9.35 -12.80
CA GLU A 49 13.84 -10.66 -12.21
C GLU A 49 14.79 -10.55 -11.00
N ILE A 50 15.82 -9.70 -11.09
CA ILE A 50 16.76 -9.45 -9.98
C ILE A 50 15.99 -8.85 -8.79
N THR A 51 15.16 -7.84 -9.04
CA THR A 51 14.33 -7.19 -8.00
C THR A 51 13.41 -8.20 -7.33
N PHE A 52 12.73 -9.05 -8.11
CA PHE A 52 11.83 -10.07 -7.57
C PHE A 52 12.56 -11.07 -6.66
N ARG A 53 13.74 -11.56 -7.07
CA ARG A 53 14.57 -12.45 -6.23
C ARG A 53 15.11 -11.74 -4.99
N GLN A 54 15.43 -10.45 -5.11
CA GLN A 54 15.94 -9.66 -3.99
C GLN A 54 14.91 -9.54 -2.85
N CYS A 55 13.61 -9.51 -3.17
CA CYS A 55 12.55 -9.52 -2.17
C CYS A 55 12.60 -10.75 -1.26
N GLU A 56 12.98 -11.93 -1.77
CA GLU A 56 13.11 -13.14 -0.95
C GLU A 56 14.22 -12.99 0.10
N MET A 57 15.36 -12.43 -0.31
CA MET A 57 16.47 -12.15 0.62
C MET A 57 16.05 -11.12 1.67
N PHE A 58 15.41 -10.03 1.25
CA PHE A 58 14.90 -9.01 2.17
C PHE A 58 13.89 -9.57 3.17
N ALA A 59 12.93 -10.40 2.72
CA ALA A 59 11.93 -11.00 3.61
C ALA A 59 12.58 -11.86 4.70
N LYS A 60 13.55 -12.72 4.33
CA LYS A 60 14.28 -13.57 5.28
C LYS A 60 15.09 -12.76 6.27
N ASP A 61 15.83 -11.75 5.80
CA ASP A 61 16.63 -10.89 6.67
C ASP A 61 15.74 -10.11 7.66
N LEU A 62 14.64 -9.52 7.19
CA LEU A 62 13.71 -8.78 8.03
C LEU A 62 13.06 -9.68 9.11
N GLU A 63 12.65 -10.90 8.74
CA GLU A 63 12.14 -11.89 9.69
C GLU A 63 13.20 -12.22 10.76
N MET A 64 14.45 -12.46 10.34
CA MET A 64 15.54 -12.76 11.26
C MET A 64 15.87 -11.58 12.19
N PHE A 65 15.83 -10.34 11.70
CA PHE A 65 16.05 -9.14 12.51
C PHE A 65 14.97 -8.95 13.57
N ALA A 66 13.70 -9.11 13.20
CA ALA A 66 12.58 -9.06 14.14
C ALA A 66 12.73 -10.16 15.21
N ARG A 67 13.03 -11.40 14.78
CA ARG A 67 13.22 -12.55 15.68
C ARG A 67 14.41 -12.36 16.62
N HIS A 68 15.51 -11.78 16.15
CA HIS A 68 16.68 -11.47 16.98
C HIS A 68 16.32 -10.52 18.14
N ALA A 69 15.40 -9.59 17.90
CA ALA A 69 14.84 -8.70 18.90
C ALA A 69 13.64 -9.30 19.68
N LYS A 70 13.42 -10.62 19.60
CA LYS A 70 12.31 -11.35 20.24
C LYS A 70 10.91 -10.84 19.83
N ARG A 71 10.78 -10.32 18.60
CA ARG A 71 9.51 -9.88 18.01
C ARG A 71 9.09 -10.83 16.89
N SER A 72 7.77 -10.92 16.66
CA SER A 72 7.19 -11.58 15.48
C SER A 72 6.74 -10.57 14.41
N THR A 73 6.60 -9.29 14.78
CA THR A 73 6.21 -8.22 13.86
C THR A 73 7.43 -7.39 13.47
N ILE A 74 7.65 -7.28 12.16
CA ILE A 74 8.69 -6.43 11.56
C ILE A 74 8.34 -4.96 11.77
N ASN A 75 9.33 -4.13 12.10
CA ASN A 75 9.18 -2.69 12.25
C ASN A 75 10.25 -1.92 11.44
N VAL A 76 10.23 -0.60 11.57
CA VAL A 76 11.13 0.31 10.83
C VAL A 76 12.61 0.07 11.17
N GLU A 77 12.93 -0.33 12.40
CA GLU A 77 14.33 -0.57 12.81
C GLU A 77 14.92 -1.79 12.10
N ASP A 78 14.11 -2.81 11.81
CA ASP A 78 14.53 -3.97 10.99
C ASP A 78 14.87 -3.53 9.54
N VAL A 79 14.07 -2.61 8.98
CA VAL A 79 14.29 -2.06 7.63
C VAL A 79 15.54 -1.17 7.59
N LYS A 80 15.78 -0.36 8.62
CA LYS A 80 17.03 0.41 8.75
C LYS A 80 18.23 -0.53 8.84
N LEU A 81 18.11 -1.63 9.58
CA LEU A 81 19.19 -2.61 9.70
C LEU A 81 19.53 -3.28 8.36
N LEU A 82 18.54 -3.48 7.48
CA LEU A 82 18.74 -3.97 6.11
C LEU A 82 19.66 -3.04 5.29
N ALA A 83 19.55 -1.73 5.50
CA ALA A 83 20.35 -0.71 4.79
C ALA A 83 21.76 -0.47 5.40
N ARG A 84 22.10 -1.09 6.53
CA ARG A 84 23.27 -0.75 7.37
C ARG A 84 24.63 -0.77 6.67
N ARG A 85 24.78 -1.51 5.57
CA ARG A 85 26.05 -1.69 4.87
C ARG A 85 26.44 -0.50 4.00
N SER A 86 25.49 0.41 3.72
CA SER A 86 25.71 1.62 2.94
C SER A 86 25.24 2.82 3.75
N SER A 87 26.17 3.71 4.11
CA SER A 87 25.87 4.90 4.91
C SER A 87 24.91 5.85 4.21
N SER A 88 25.06 6.05 2.90
CA SER A 88 24.16 6.89 2.09
C SER A 88 22.75 6.31 2.02
N LEU A 89 22.63 4.99 1.84
CA LEU A 89 21.34 4.31 1.82
C LEU A 89 20.67 4.32 3.20
N LEU A 90 21.42 4.07 4.27
CA LEU A 90 20.90 4.14 5.64
C LEU A 90 20.36 5.52 5.97
N CYS A 91 21.10 6.58 5.60
CA CYS A 91 20.66 7.97 5.76
C CYS A 91 19.34 8.22 5.02
N TYR A 92 19.29 7.86 3.73
CA TYR A 92 18.10 8.04 2.90
C TYR A 92 16.86 7.30 3.45
N ILE A 93 17.01 6.03 3.84
CA ILE A 93 15.92 5.23 4.41
C ILE A 93 15.47 5.78 5.76
N THR A 94 16.41 6.24 6.59
CA THR A 94 16.09 6.87 7.88
C THR A 94 15.26 8.13 7.68
N GLN A 95 15.69 9.02 6.78
CA GLN A 95 14.92 10.23 6.42
C GLN A 95 13.51 9.86 5.92
N LYS A 96 13.38 8.89 5.02
CA LYS A 96 12.07 8.44 4.53
C LYS A 96 11.17 7.88 5.65
N SER A 97 11.75 7.22 6.64
CA SER A 97 10.99 6.72 7.79
C SER A 97 10.44 7.83 8.69
N GLU A 98 11.19 8.93 8.83
CA GLU A 98 10.78 10.12 9.57
C GLU A 98 9.66 10.85 8.82
N GLU A 99 9.81 11.06 7.51
CA GLU A 99 8.78 11.63 6.63
C GLU A 99 7.45 10.84 6.73
N LEU A 100 7.52 9.51 6.71
CA LEU A 100 6.34 8.65 6.87
C LEU A 100 5.70 8.81 8.25
N THR A 101 6.50 8.98 9.30
CA THR A 101 5.98 9.18 10.67
C THR A 101 5.19 10.49 10.75
N ILE A 102 5.73 11.58 10.20
CA ILE A 102 5.07 12.89 10.14
C ILE A 102 3.76 12.79 9.33
N ASN A 103 3.81 12.21 8.13
CA ASN A 103 2.64 12.05 7.26
C ASN A 103 1.52 11.25 7.95
N ASN A 104 1.87 10.20 8.69
CA ASN A 104 0.90 9.39 9.44
C ASN A 104 0.24 10.17 10.59
N LEU A 105 0.97 11.05 11.26
CA LEU A 105 0.41 11.93 12.30
C LEU A 105 -0.58 12.92 11.69
N GLU A 106 -0.21 13.59 10.59
CA GLU A 106 -1.11 14.54 9.91
C GLU A 106 -2.41 13.87 9.43
N GLN A 107 -2.32 12.67 8.86
CA GLN A 107 -3.49 11.94 8.42
C GLN A 107 -4.41 11.56 9.59
N LYS A 108 -3.85 11.22 10.76
CA LYS A 108 -4.64 10.94 11.97
C LYS A 108 -5.35 12.19 12.47
N GLU A 109 -4.69 13.36 12.45
CA GLU A 109 -5.32 14.63 12.82
C GLU A 109 -6.45 15.04 11.86
N LYS A 110 -6.22 14.90 10.55
CA LYS A 110 -7.24 15.15 9.51
C LYS A 110 -8.45 14.22 9.67
N LYS A 111 -8.24 12.95 10.02
CA LYS A 111 -9.33 11.98 10.32
C LYS A 111 -10.09 12.37 11.59
N LYS A 112 -9.40 12.76 12.67
CA LYS A 112 -10.05 13.23 13.92
C LYS A 112 -10.91 14.48 13.68
N LYS A 113 -10.42 15.47 12.92
CA LYS A 113 -11.19 16.67 12.56
C LYS A 113 -12.44 16.32 11.73
N LYS A 114 -12.33 15.42 10.75
CA LYS A 114 -13.50 14.94 9.97
C LYS A 114 -14.55 14.21 10.81
N SER A 115 -14.13 13.39 11.80
CA SER A 115 -15.09 12.72 12.71
C SER A 115 -15.83 13.69 13.64
N VAL A 116 -15.17 14.77 14.07
CA VAL A 116 -15.81 15.81 14.91
C VAL A 116 -16.83 16.62 14.09
N SER A 117 -16.50 17.00 12.85
CA SER A 117 -17.46 17.69 11.96
C SER A 117 -18.67 16.83 11.57
N LYS A 118 -18.52 15.49 11.46
CA LYS A 118 -19.67 14.59 11.21
C LYS A 118 -20.61 14.49 12.41
N LYS A 119 -20.09 14.54 13.63
CA LYS A 119 -20.90 14.47 14.86
C LYS A 119 -21.66 15.78 15.15
N GLY A 120 -21.20 16.92 14.62
CA GLY A 120 -21.89 18.20 14.73
C GLY A 120 -23.06 18.38 13.74
N ARG A 121 -23.15 17.56 12.68
CA ARG A 121 -24.20 17.70 11.65
C ARG A 121 -25.45 16.85 11.90
N SER A 122 -25.44 15.94 12.87
CA SER A 122 -26.58 15.05 13.15
C SER A 122 -27.51 15.52 14.28
N VAL A 123 -27.40 16.78 14.74
CA VAL A 123 -28.19 17.31 15.88
C VAL A 123 -29.18 18.39 15.45
N SER A 124 -29.33 18.69 14.15
CA SER A 124 -30.18 19.80 13.70
C SER A 124 -30.96 19.44 12.44
N GLU A 125 -31.87 18.48 12.53
CA GLU A 125 -33.00 18.31 11.58
C GLU A 125 -33.97 17.23 12.10
N GLU A 126 -34.70 17.54 13.18
CA GLU A 126 -35.91 16.81 13.55
C GLU A 126 -36.90 17.76 14.24
N GLN A 127 -37.58 18.60 13.44
CA GLN A 127 -38.91 19.10 13.77
C GLN A 127 -39.54 19.82 12.56
N ALA A 128 -40.36 19.07 11.82
CA ALA A 128 -41.50 19.60 11.06
C ALA A 128 -42.39 18.41 10.63
N GLU A 129 -43.29 17.99 11.51
CA GLU A 129 -44.50 17.24 11.14
C GLU A 129 -45.35 18.11 10.20
N PRO A 130 -45.92 17.53 9.12
CA PRO A 130 -47.36 17.30 9.18
C PRO A 130 -47.78 16.01 8.48
N VAL A 131 -48.43 15.09 9.20
CA VAL A 131 -49.25 14.04 8.59
C VAL A 131 -50.64 14.02 9.21
N GLY A 132 -51.62 14.38 8.39
CA GLY A 132 -53.01 13.98 8.53
C GLY A 132 -53.52 13.58 7.15
N THR A 133 -53.36 12.30 6.80
CA THR A 133 -54.32 11.58 5.95
C THR A 133 -55.68 11.63 6.66
N GLU A 134 -56.85 11.67 6.02
CA GLU A 134 -57.50 10.59 5.26
C GLU A 134 -58.67 11.20 4.43
N ASN A 135 -58.90 10.72 3.21
CA ASN A 135 -60.17 10.09 2.78
C ASN A 135 -60.28 9.99 1.25
N GLU A 136 -60.41 8.75 0.78
CA GLU A 136 -60.94 8.39 -0.53
C GLU A 136 -62.46 8.65 -0.54
N ASP A 137 -63.02 9.21 -1.63
CA ASP A 137 -64.21 8.62 -2.27
C ASP A 137 -64.55 9.26 -3.63
N SER A 138 -64.65 8.40 -4.63
CA SER A 138 -65.75 8.28 -5.62
C SER A 138 -66.21 9.46 -6.51
N ASN A 139 -66.13 9.19 -7.82
CA ASN A 139 -67.25 9.21 -8.81
C ASN A 139 -67.16 10.17 -10.02
N MET A 140 -67.65 9.62 -11.14
CA MET A 140 -67.76 10.08 -12.53
C MET A 140 -68.39 11.45 -12.77
N GLY A 141 -67.96 12.07 -13.87
CA GLY A 141 -68.64 13.13 -14.61
C GLY A 141 -67.86 13.50 -15.87
#